data_AF-A0A1F0NHK1-F1
#
_entry.id   AF-A0A1F0NHK1-F1
#
_cell.length_a   1.000
_cell.length_b   1.000
_cell.length_c   1.000
_cell.angle_alpha   90.00
_cell.angle_beta   90.00
_cell.angle_gamma   90.00
#
_symmetry.space_group_name_H-M   'P 1'
#
loop_
_entity.id
_entity.type
_entity.pdbx_description
1 polymer ?
#
loop_
_entity_poly.entity_id
_entity_poly.type
_entity_poly.pdbx_seq_one_letter_code
_entity_poly.pdbx_strand_id
1 'polypeptide(L)' 'MNYDDVKEKLCNIIIKYIDNPEIRLQMLEQANSVNTVRGVLYSLDTEKNRDLAQEEIDFCKDLFFYFG' A
#
# COMPACT_ATOMS: atom_id res chain seq x y z
N MET A 1 -3.46 -1.37 16.31
CA MET A 1 -3.76 -0.61 15.07
C MET A 1 -5.23 -0.76 14.80
N ASN A 2 -5.97 0.33 14.63
CA ASN A 2 -7.33 0.22 14.12
C ASN A 2 -7.28 -0.21 12.65
N TYR A 3 -8.14 -1.11 12.26
CA TYR A 3 -8.09 -1.73 10.94
C TYR A 3 -8.40 -0.71 9.82
N ASP A 4 -9.27 0.24 10.12
CA ASP A 4 -9.63 1.33 9.21
C ASP A 4 -8.46 2.31 9.01
N ASP A 5 -7.75 2.66 10.09
CA ASP A 5 -6.57 3.54 10.02
C ASP A 5 -5.45 2.93 9.15
N VAL A 6 -5.27 1.61 9.22
CA VAL A 6 -4.29 0.87 8.41
C VAL A 6 -4.66 0.93 6.92
N LYS A 7 -5.93 0.70 6.60
CA LYS A 7 -6.43 0.80 5.22
C LYS A 7 -6.28 2.20 4.67
N GLU A 8 -6.68 3.21 5.43
CA GLU A 8 -6.60 4.61 5.02
C GLU A 8 -5.15 5.01 4.72
N LYS A 9 -4.22 4.65 5.61
CA LYS A 9 -2.79 4.95 5.41
C LYS A 9 -2.22 4.24 4.18
N LEU A 10 -2.57 2.98 3.94
CA LEU A 10 -2.16 2.24 2.74
C LEU A 10 -2.71 2.86 1.45
N CYS A 11 -4.00 3.22 1.44
CA CYS A 11 -4.63 3.90 0.31
C CYS A 11 -3.97 5.26 0.02
N ASN A 12 -3.64 6.03 1.06
CA ASN A 12 -2.96 7.31 0.90
C ASN A 12 -1.57 7.15 0.28
N ILE A 13 -0.82 6.10 0.66
CA ILE A 13 0.47 5.78 0.04
C ILE A 13 0.27 5.44 -1.44
N ILE A 14 -0.69 4.59 -1.78
CA ILE A 14 -0.99 4.23 -3.18
C ILE A 14 -1.31 5.47 -4.01
N ILE A 15 -2.18 6.36 -3.51
CA ILE A 15 -2.55 7.61 -4.20
C ILE A 15 -1.35 8.53 -4.39
N LYS A 16 -0.44 8.57 -3.41
CA LYS A 16 0.70 9.47 -3.39
C LYS A 16 1.85 9.01 -4.29
N TYR A 17 2.02 7.70 -4.49
CA TYR A 17 3.20 7.15 -5.18
C TYR A 17 2.89 6.43 -6.49
N ILE A 18 1.61 6.19 -6.81
CA ILE A 18 1.20 5.56 -8.07
C ILE A 18 0.53 6.60 -8.97
N ASP A 19 1.26 7.02 -10.01
CA ASP A 19 0.73 7.97 -11.00
C ASP A 19 -0.24 7.32 -11.97
N ASN A 20 0.04 6.08 -12.38
CA ASN A 20 -0.76 5.35 -13.35
C ASN A 20 -2.17 5.13 -12.78
N PRO A 21 -3.22 5.73 -13.38
CA PRO A 21 -4.57 5.68 -12.83
C PRO A 21 -5.18 4.28 -12.84
N GLU A 22 -4.85 3.44 -13.82
CA GLU A 22 -5.37 2.07 -13.91
C GLU A 22 -4.77 1.18 -12.82
N ILE A 23 -3.45 1.25 -12.65
CA ILE A 23 -2.73 0.51 -11.62
C ILE A 23 -3.14 1.00 -10.22
N ARG A 24 -3.24 2.32 -10.05
CA ARG A 24 -3.71 2.93 -8.80
C ARG A 24 -5.09 2.41 -8.41
N LEU A 25 -6.03 2.35 -9.35
CA LEU A 25 -7.39 1.85 -9.08
C LEU A 25 -7.36 0.38 -8.64
N GLN A 26 -6.64 -0.48 -9.37
CA GLN A 26 -6.51 -1.90 -9.03
C GLN A 26 -5.90 -2.11 -7.65
N MET A 27 -4.86 -1.34 -7.31
CA MET A 27 -4.21 -1.43 -6.00
C MET A 27 -5.12 -0.96 -4.86
N LEU A 28 -5.96 0.07 -5.08
CA LEU A 28 -6.94 0.53 -4.09
C LEU A 28 -8.03 -0.52 -3.84
N GLU A 29 -8.50 -1.22 -4.88
CA GLU A 29 -9.46 -2.32 -4.73
C GLU A 29 -8.84 -3.48 -3.93
N GLN A 30 -7.59 -3.83 -4.21
CA GLN A 30 -6.85 -4.85 -3.48
C GLN A 30 -6.57 -4.45 -2.03
N ALA A 31 -6.20 -3.20 -1.76
CA ALA A 31 -5.97 -2.69 -0.40
C ALA A 31 -7.23 -2.78 0.48
N ASN A 32 -8.41 -2.64 -0.12
CA ASN A 32 -9.68 -2.83 0.58
C ASN A 32 -10.00 -4.29 0.90
N SER A 33 -9.49 -5.22 0.08
CA SER A 33 -9.63 -6.67 0.24
C SER A 33 -8.43 -7.25 0.98
N VAL A 34 -8.51 -7.24 2.32
CA VAL A 34 -7.52 -7.65 3.34
C VAL A 34 -6.62 -8.82 2.94
N ASN A 35 -7.15 -9.77 2.18
CA ASN A 35 -6.48 -11.00 1.76
C ASN A 35 -5.30 -10.79 0.80
N THR A 36 -5.05 -9.57 0.33
CA THR A 36 -4.04 -9.29 -0.71
C THR A 36 -3.03 -8.21 -0.34
N VAL A 37 -2.90 -7.83 0.95
CA VAL A 37 -1.96 -6.80 1.41
C VAL A 37 -0.53 -7.03 0.89
N ARG A 38 -0.02 -8.28 0.92
CA ARG A 38 1.29 -8.61 0.35
C ARG A 38 1.40 -8.29 -1.14
N GLY A 39 0.36 -8.60 -1.92
CA GLY A 39 0.31 -8.30 -3.35
C GLY A 39 0.33 -6.79 -3.60
N VAL A 40 -0.43 -6.03 -2.81
CA VAL A 40 -0.42 -4.56 -2.87
C VAL A 40 0.96 -4.00 -2.57
N LEU A 41 1.66 -4.52 -1.55
CA LEU A 41 3.00 -4.06 -1.20
C LEU A 41 4.04 -4.38 -2.29
N TYR A 42 3.95 -5.55 -2.94
CA TYR A 42 4.81 -5.88 -4.08
C TYR A 42 4.56 -4.97 -5.29
N SER A 43 3.29 -4.74 -5.62
CA SER A 43 2.91 -3.82 -6.69
C SER A 43 3.36 -2.40 -6.38
N LEU A 44 3.26 -1.96 -5.12
CA LEU A 44 3.71 -0.64 -4.69
C LEU A 44 5.22 -0.46 -4.89
N ASP A 45 6.03 -1.45 -4.53
CA ASP A 45 7.47 -1.38 -4.72
C ASP A 45 7.87 -1.34 -6.20
N THR A 46 7.10 -2.03 -7.05
CA THR A 46 7.33 -2.11 -8.50
C THR A 46 6.88 -0.86 -9.25
N GLU A 47 5.71 -0.32 -8.89
CA GLU A 47 5.01 0.71 -9.67
C GLU A 47 5.17 2.12 -9.10
N LYS A 48 5.85 2.29 -7.95
CA LYS A 48 6.11 3.60 -7.36
C LYS A 48 6.90 4.49 -8.33
N ASN A 49 6.42 5.71 -8.54
CA ASN A 49 7.08 6.72 -9.37
C ASN A 49 8.26 7.42 -8.68
N ARG A 50 8.40 7.25 -7.36
CA ARG A 50 9.43 7.85 -6.52
C ARG A 50 9.63 7.03 -5.25
N ASP A 51 10.69 7.33 -4.51
CA ASP A 51 10.98 6.64 -3.26
C ASP A 51 10.03 7.03 -2.13
N LEU A 52 9.62 6.01 -1.37
CA LEU A 52 8.83 6.15 -0.16
C LEU A 52 9.63 6.89 0.92
N ALA A 53 8.95 7.66 1.76
CA ALA A 53 9.56 8.19 2.97
C ALA A 53 9.84 7.08 3.98
N GLN A 54 10.81 7.27 4.87
CA GLN A 54 11.19 6.28 5.88
C GLN A 54 9.99 5.81 6.73
N GLU A 55 9.10 6.73 7.12
CA GLU A 55 7.89 6.39 7.88
C GLU A 55 6.94 5.46 7.10
N GLU A 56 6.84 5.65 5.78
CA GLU A 56 5.98 4.83 4.92
C GLU A 56 6.63 3.46 4.65
N ILE A 57 7.97 3.43 4.56
CA ILE A 57 8.74 2.17 4.50
C ILE A 57 8.51 1.35 5.77
N ASP A 58 8.64 1.97 6.94
CA ASP A 58 8.47 1.29 8.22
C ASP A 58 7.04 0.77 8.38
N PHE A 59 6.05 1.57 7.99
CA PHE A 59 4.65 1.14 7.94
C PHE A 59 4.41 -0.04 6.99
N CYS A 60 4.98 0.01 5.77
CA CYS A 60 4.86 -1.09 4.81
C CYS A 60 5.51 -2.39 5.31
N LYS A 61 6.65 -2.29 6.01
CA LYS A 61 7.29 -3.44 6.66
C LYS A 61 6.42 -4.01 7.76
N ASP A 62 5.87 -3.16 8.63
CA ASP A 62 4.98 -3.59 9.71
C ASP A 62 3.74 -4.30 9.16
N LEU A 63 3.13 -3.79 8.09
CA LEU A 63 2.03 -4.48 7.40
C LEU A 63 2.47 -5.84 6.86
N PHE A 64 3.64 -5.91 6.21
CA PHE A 64 4.15 -7.15 5.65
C PHE A 64 4.35 -8.24 6.72
N PHE A 65 4.83 -7.87 7.91
CA PHE A 65 4.97 -8.77 9.05
C PHE A 65 3.62 -9.14 9.67
N TYR A 66 2.68 -8.19 9.76
CA TYR A 66 1.39 -8.41 10.40
C TYR A 66 0.44 -9.28 9.56
N PHE A 67 0.43 -9.11 8.23
CA PHE A 67 -0.33 -9.92 7.28
C PHE A 67 0.50 -11.10 6.75
N GLY A 68 1.51 -11.50 7.53
CA GLY A 68 2.57 -12.42 7.16
C GLY A 68 2.28 -13.89 7.40
#